data_AF-A0A3N5PGW2-F1
#
_entry.id   AF-A0A3N5PGW2-F1
#
_cell.length_a   1.000
_cell.length_b   1.000
_cell.length_c   1.000
_cell.angle_alpha   90.00
_cell.angle_beta   90.00
_cell.angle_gamma   90.00
#
_symmetry.space_group_name_H-M   'P 1'
#
loop_
_entity.id
_entity.type
_entity.pdbx_description
1 polymer ?
#
loop_
_entity_poly.entity_id
_entity_poly.type
_entity_poly.pdbx_seq_one_letter_code
_entity_poly.pdbx_strand_id
1 'polypeptide(L)'
;KSTLLNRLTGSKVFAEDRLFATLDPITRRIALPGAIDVLLADTVGFIRHMPKDLRVAFKATMEELEDAHLFLHVVDATSPYKKMEIMAVEQILKEMDLLTTPRILVYNKIDLLEGDTTPASNPEAVYISAVTKKGIDRLIEILVERLQGP
;
A
#
# COMPACT_ATOMS: atom_id res chain seq x y z
N LYS A 1 -0.49 -2.18 -6.30
CA LYS A 1 -1.51 -2.17 -5.21
C LYS A 1 -2.56 -3.22 -5.49
N SER A 2 -3.30 -3.13 -6.60
CA SER A 2 -4.30 -4.14 -7.03
C SER A 2 -3.76 -5.58 -7.10
N THR A 3 -2.53 -5.80 -7.59
CA THR A 3 -1.89 -7.15 -7.53
C THR A 3 -1.71 -7.68 -6.11
N LEU A 4 -1.39 -6.80 -5.15
CA LEU A 4 -1.27 -7.15 -3.74
C LEU A 4 -2.66 -7.37 -3.11
N LEU A 5 -3.63 -6.51 -3.42
CA LEU A 5 -5.04 -6.70 -3.01
C LEU A 5 -5.53 -8.09 -3.42
N ASN A 6 -5.39 -8.45 -4.69
CA ASN A 6 -5.76 -9.78 -5.19
C ASN A 6 -5.05 -10.91 -4.47
N ARG A 7 -3.76 -10.70 -4.18
CA ARG A 7 -2.96 -11.70 -3.49
C ARG A 7 -3.47 -11.95 -2.08
N LEU A 8 -3.78 -10.89 -1.33
CA LEU A 8 -4.25 -10.97 0.06
C LEU A 8 -5.71 -11.41 0.16
N THR A 9 -6.54 -11.08 -0.83
CA THR A 9 -7.97 -11.40 -0.85
C THR A 9 -8.30 -12.74 -1.51
N GLY A 10 -7.34 -13.38 -2.19
CA GLY A 10 -7.61 -14.54 -3.06
C GLY A 10 -8.54 -14.22 -4.24
N SER A 11 -8.86 -12.95 -4.49
CA SER A 11 -9.80 -12.50 -5.53
C SER A 11 -9.09 -12.16 -6.84
N LYS A 12 -9.83 -12.23 -7.96
CA LYS A 12 -9.37 -11.79 -9.29
C LYS A 12 -9.92 -10.39 -9.60
N VAL A 13 -9.41 -9.33 -8.97
CA VAL A 13 -9.60 -7.96 -9.49
C VAL A 13 -8.69 -7.78 -10.70
N PHE A 14 -9.19 -7.25 -11.81
CA PHE A 14 -8.34 -6.97 -12.97
C PHE A 14 -7.33 -5.87 -12.62
N ALA A 15 -6.04 -6.16 -12.72
CA ALA A 15 -4.97 -5.15 -12.63
C ALA A 15 -4.61 -4.73 -14.05
N GLU A 16 -5.12 -3.59 -14.53
CA GLU A 16 -4.71 -3.00 -15.81
C GLU A 16 -3.57 -1.99 -15.61
N ASP A 17 -2.60 -1.98 -16.53
CA ASP A 17 -1.54 -0.96 -16.62
C ASP A 17 -2.08 0.34 -17.24
N ARG A 18 -3.07 0.97 -16.59
CA ARG A 18 -3.58 2.30 -16.95
C ARG A 18 -3.46 3.27 -15.79
N LEU A 19 -3.10 4.52 -16.11
CA LEU A 19 -3.34 5.66 -15.22
C LEU A 19 -4.84 5.67 -14.91
N PHE A 20 -5.21 5.69 -13.62
CA PHE A 20 -6.60 5.58 -13.12
C PHE A 20 -7.28 4.19 -13.15
N ALA A 21 -6.52 3.08 -13.13
CA ALA A 21 -7.10 1.72 -13.11
C ALA A 21 -8.13 1.45 -11.97
N THR A 22 -8.08 2.22 -10.89
CA THR A 22 -9.08 2.20 -9.81
C THR A 22 -9.51 3.65 -9.57
N LEU A 23 -10.73 4.02 -9.99
CA LEU A 23 -11.34 5.35 -9.73
C LEU A 23 -12.24 5.32 -8.48
N ASP A 24 -12.87 4.18 -8.21
CA ASP A 24 -13.63 3.91 -6.98
C ASP A 24 -12.81 2.99 -6.08
N PRO A 25 -12.65 3.28 -4.77
CA PRO A 25 -11.91 2.41 -3.87
C PRO A 25 -12.54 1.01 -3.84
N ILE A 26 -11.70 -0.02 -3.99
CA ILE A 26 -12.16 -1.42 -3.92
C ILE A 26 -11.89 -1.94 -2.51
N THR A 27 -12.94 -2.03 -1.71
CA THR A 27 -12.87 -2.60 -0.37
C THR A 27 -13.21 -4.08 -0.36
N ARG A 28 -12.37 -4.89 0.27
CA ARG A 28 -12.53 -6.34 0.41
C ARG A 28 -12.25 -6.77 1.85
N ARG A 29 -13.06 -7.70 2.36
CA ARG A 29 -12.76 -8.37 3.62
C ARG A 29 -11.69 -9.44 3.39
N ILE A 30 -10.67 -9.46 4.24
CA ILE A 30 -9.69 -10.54 4.32
C ILE A 30 -9.65 -11.07 5.74
N ALA A 31 -9.47 -12.38 5.87
CA ALA A 31 -9.24 -13.03 7.15
C ALA A 31 -7.72 -13.18 7.34
N LEU A 32 -7.18 -12.55 8.38
CA LEU A 32 -5.81 -12.75 8.80
C LEU A 32 -5.73 -13.88 9.84
N PRO A 33 -4.58 -14.55 9.99
CA PRO A 33 -4.35 -15.51 11.07
C PRO A 33 -4.71 -14.93 12.45
N GLY A 34 -5.24 -15.77 13.34
CA GLY A 34 -5.71 -15.31 14.65
C GLY A 34 -7.14 -14.77 14.67
N ALA A 35 -7.96 -15.13 13.67
CA ALA A 35 -9.38 -14.76 13.55
C ALA A 35 -9.64 -13.24 13.48
N ILE A 36 -8.72 -12.50 12.86
CA ILE A 36 -8.90 -11.07 12.61
C ILE A 36 -9.51 -10.91 11.23
N ASP A 37 -10.75 -10.41 11.19
CA ASP A 37 -11.34 -9.92 9.95
C ASP A 37 -10.98 -8.45 9.74
N VAL A 38 -10.36 -8.13 8.62
CA VAL A 38 -9.98 -6.76 8.28
C VAL A 38 -10.56 -6.35 6.94
N LEU A 39 -10.84 -5.06 6.79
CA LEU A 39 -11.21 -4.47 5.52
C LEU A 39 -9.95 -3.90 4.85
N LEU A 40 -9.66 -4.37 3.65
CA LEU A 40 -8.56 -3.90 2.82
C LEU A 40 -9.14 -3.12 1.64
N ALA A 41 -8.83 -1.82 1.58
CA ALA A 41 -9.22 -0.93 0.49
C ALA A 41 -8.04 -0.69 -0.46
N ASP A 42 -8.22 -0.91 -1.77
CA ASP A 42 -7.30 -0.44 -2.80
C ASP A 42 -7.66 1.00 -3.16
N THR A 43 -6.78 1.92 -2.80
CA THR A 43 -6.96 3.35 -3.01
C THR A 43 -6.47 3.75 -4.39
N VAL A 44 -6.99 4.89 -4.88
CA VAL A 44 -6.48 5.49 -6.11
C VAL A 44 -4.99 5.73 -5.95
N GLY A 45 -4.20 5.33 -6.96
CA GLY A 45 -2.77 5.58 -6.92
C GLY A 45 -2.49 7.06 -6.83
N PHE A 46 -1.74 7.48 -5.80
CA PHE A 46 -1.25 8.85 -5.69
C PHE A 46 -0.28 9.12 -6.84
N ILE A 47 -0.76 9.83 -7.86
CA ILE A 47 0.03 10.22 -9.03
C ILE A 47 0.89 11.43 -8.65
N ARG A 48 2.16 11.39 -9.06
CA ARG A 48 3.06 12.54 -9.03
C ARG A 48 2.41 13.69 -9.80
N HIS A 49 2.14 14.82 -9.13
CA HIS A 49 1.44 16.00 -9.66
C HIS A 49 -0.10 15.91 -9.77
N MET A 50 -0.79 15.40 -8.74
CA MET A 50 -2.24 15.60 -8.65
C MET A 50 -2.56 17.11 -8.63
N PRO A 51 -3.35 17.64 -9.58
CA PRO A 51 -3.76 19.04 -9.60
C PRO A 51 -4.38 19.44 -8.27
N LYS A 52 -4.17 20.68 -7.82
CA LYS A 52 -4.67 21.16 -6.52
C LYS A 52 -6.19 20.96 -6.39
N ASP A 53 -6.93 21.22 -7.45
CA ASP A 53 -8.39 21.08 -7.47
C ASP A 53 -8.82 19.61 -7.38
N LEU A 54 -8.07 18.71 -8.02
CA LEU A 54 -8.30 17.27 -7.92
C LEU A 54 -7.98 16.76 -6.52
N ARG A 55 -6.94 17.30 -5.85
CA ARG A 55 -6.66 16.98 -4.43
C ARG A 55 -7.78 17.41 -3.49
N VAL A 56 -8.38 18.58 -3.69
CA VAL A 56 -9.52 19.05 -2.89
C VAL A 56 -10.74 18.16 -3.11
N ALA A 57 -11.02 17.81 -4.37
CA ALA A 57 -12.10 16.88 -4.70
C ALA A 57 -11.86 15.48 -4.11
N PHE A 58 -10.63 14.98 -4.14
CA PHE A 58 -10.24 13.70 -3.52
C PHE A 58 -10.34 13.74 -2.00
N LYS A 59 -9.89 14.83 -1.35
CA LYS A 59 -10.00 14.99 0.11
C LYS A 59 -11.46 14.91 0.55
N ALA A 60 -12.38 15.48 -0.23
CA ALA A 60 -13.81 15.46 0.07
C ALA A 60 -14.47 14.08 -0.09
N THR A 61 -13.81 13.09 -0.71
CA THR A 61 -14.39 11.77 -0.99
C THR A 61 -13.62 10.59 -0.38
N MET A 62 -12.54 10.86 0.38
CA MET A 62 -11.68 9.83 0.97
C MET A 62 -11.92 9.68 2.49
N GLU A 63 -13.18 9.68 2.94
CA GLU A 63 -13.56 9.36 4.33
C GLU A 63 -12.94 8.02 4.78
N GLU A 64 -12.84 7.05 3.87
CA GLU A 64 -12.24 5.73 4.14
C GLU A 64 -10.75 5.80 4.56
N LEU A 65 -10.02 6.87 4.20
CA LEU A 65 -8.65 7.06 4.67
C LEU A 65 -8.58 7.57 6.11
N GLU A 66 -9.57 8.36 6.54
CA GLU A 66 -9.63 8.90 7.91
C GLU A 66 -9.94 7.79 8.92
N ASP A 67 -10.77 6.82 8.54
CA ASP A 67 -11.13 5.65 9.37
C ASP A 67 -10.08 4.52 9.32
N ALA A 68 -9.01 4.69 8.54
CA ALA A 68 -8.01 3.66 8.39
C ALA A 68 -7.19 3.48 9.67
N HIS A 69 -7.16 2.27 10.20
CA HIS A 69 -6.31 1.89 11.34
C HIS A 69 -4.83 1.75 10.97
N LEU A 70 -4.54 1.48 9.70
CA LEU A 70 -3.19 1.17 9.21
C LEU A 70 -3.08 1.42 7.71
N PHE A 71 -2.02 2.08 7.28
CA PHE A 71 -1.70 2.25 5.85
C PHE A 71 -0.62 1.28 5.38
N LEU A 72 -0.87 0.65 4.23
CA LEU A 72 0.17 -0.03 3.44
C LEU A 72 0.71 0.91 2.37
N HIS A 73 1.89 1.48 2.61
CA HIS A 73 2.56 2.32 1.64
C HIS A 73 3.36 1.46 0.66
N VAL A 74 2.71 1.03 -0.42
CA VAL A 74 3.31 0.14 -1.42
C VAL A 74 4.17 0.93 -2.41
N VAL A 75 5.46 0.60 -2.47
CA VAL A 75 6.48 1.23 -3.31
C VAL A 75 7.00 0.23 -4.33
N ASP A 76 7.28 0.68 -5.56
CA ASP A 76 7.99 -0.13 -6.54
C ASP A 76 9.49 -0.17 -6.21
N ALA A 77 10.01 -1.35 -5.86
CA ALA A 77 11.40 -1.52 -5.47
C ALA A 77 12.37 -1.23 -6.63
N THR A 78 11.95 -1.46 -7.87
CA THR A 78 12.80 -1.24 -9.06
C THR A 78 12.84 0.22 -9.49
N SER A 79 11.88 1.03 -9.03
CA SER A 79 11.81 2.45 -9.39
C SER A 79 13.08 3.19 -8.97
N PRO A 80 13.79 3.87 -9.90
CA PRO A 80 14.90 4.76 -9.53
C PRO A 80 14.40 5.99 -8.76
N TYR A 81 13.10 6.28 -8.83
CA TYR A 81 12.47 7.44 -8.21
C TYR A 81 11.79 7.14 -6.88
N LYS A 82 11.89 5.92 -6.36
CA LYS A 82 11.22 5.45 -5.12
C LYS A 82 11.31 6.42 -3.94
N LYS A 83 12.47 7.05 -3.70
CA LYS A 83 12.63 8.03 -2.62
C LYS A 83 11.72 9.26 -2.80
N MET A 84 11.66 9.79 -4.02
CA MET A 84 10.79 10.93 -4.34
C MET A 84 9.31 10.54 -4.30
N GLU A 85 8.96 9.33 -4.74
CA GLU A 85 7.59 8.82 -4.69
C GLU A 85 7.12 8.64 -3.24
N ILE A 86 7.98 8.09 -2.37
CA ILE A 86 7.71 8.00 -0.93
C ILE A 86 7.45 9.39 -0.36
N MET A 87 8.36 10.34 -0.56
CA MET A 87 8.21 11.71 -0.05
C MET A 87 6.94 12.40 -0.57
N ALA A 88 6.55 12.15 -1.82
CA ALA A 88 5.32 12.70 -2.38
C ALA A 88 4.07 12.19 -1.66
N VAL A 89 4.01 10.89 -1.36
CA VAL A 89 2.91 10.30 -0.57
C VAL A 89 2.93 10.83 0.87
N GLU A 90 4.10 10.97 1.49
CA GLU A 90 4.21 11.56 2.84
C GLU A 90 3.69 13.00 2.88
N GLN A 91 3.99 13.80 1.87
CA GLN A 91 3.49 15.16 1.78
C GLN A 91 1.97 15.20 1.59
N ILE A 92 1.39 14.27 0.82
CA ILE A 92 -0.07 14.17 0.66
C ILE A 92 -0.73 13.78 1.98
N LEU A 93 -0.21 12.76 2.67
CA LEU A 93 -0.74 12.36 3.99
C LEU A 93 -0.65 13.51 5.00
N LYS A 94 0.41 14.33 4.93
CA LYS A 94 0.55 15.55 5.73
C LYS A 94 -0.51 16.60 5.40
N GLU A 95 -0.77 16.86 4.12
CA GLU A 95 -1.82 17.80 3.67
C GLU A 95 -3.25 17.35 4.05
N MET A 96 -3.42 16.05 4.31
CA MET A 96 -4.66 15.44 4.74
C MET A 96 -4.76 15.24 6.26
N ASP A 97 -3.75 15.65 7.04
CA ASP A 97 -3.68 15.43 8.49
C ASP A 97 -3.69 13.95 8.92
N LEU A 98 -3.22 13.05 8.05
CA LEU A 98 -3.21 11.59 8.22
C LEU A 98 -1.84 11.01 8.63
N LEU A 99 -0.93 11.84 9.14
CA LEU A 99 0.41 11.37 9.55
C LEU A 99 0.41 10.58 10.86
N THR A 100 -0.66 10.65 11.65
CA THR A 100 -0.80 9.93 12.92
C THR A 100 -1.18 8.47 12.71
N THR A 101 -1.79 8.14 11.58
CA THR A 101 -2.16 6.76 11.25
C THR A 101 -0.90 5.91 11.06
N PRO A 102 -0.79 4.74 11.74
CA PRO A 102 0.30 3.80 11.57
C PRO A 102 0.53 3.40 10.11
N ARG A 103 1.78 3.11 9.75
CA ARG A 103 2.20 2.86 8.36
C ARG A 103 3.15 1.67 8.30
N ILE A 104 2.98 0.82 7.29
CA ILE A 104 3.98 -0.16 6.88
C ILE A 104 4.47 0.22 5.48
N LEU A 105 5.76 0.41 5.34
CA LEU A 105 6.40 0.62 4.05
C LEU A 105 6.60 -0.75 3.38
N VAL A 106 6.01 -0.95 2.20
CA VAL A 106 6.03 -2.24 1.49
C VAL A 106 6.71 -2.07 0.15
N TYR A 107 7.94 -2.53 0.02
CA TYR A 107 8.65 -2.59 -1.25
C TYR A 107 8.19 -3.82 -2.05
N ASN A 108 7.43 -3.58 -3.11
CA ASN A 108 6.94 -4.61 -4.01
C ASN A 108 7.84 -4.76 -5.25
N LYS A 109 7.68 -5.87 -5.99
CA LYS A 109 8.44 -6.24 -7.19
C LYS A 109 9.91 -6.63 -6.95
N ILE A 110 10.21 -7.20 -5.78
CA ILE A 110 11.58 -7.66 -5.48
C ILE A 110 12.05 -8.81 -6.37
N ASP A 111 11.13 -9.47 -7.08
CA ASP A 111 11.43 -10.49 -8.10
C ASP A 111 12.17 -9.93 -9.32
N LEU A 112 12.10 -8.61 -9.53
CA LEU A 112 12.76 -7.91 -10.64
C LEU A 112 14.08 -7.26 -10.23
N LEU A 113 14.48 -7.40 -8.97
CA LEU A 113 15.77 -6.89 -8.49
C LEU A 113 16.87 -7.88 -8.86
N GLU A 114 17.91 -7.38 -9.52
CA GLU A 114 19.12 -8.17 -9.80
C GLU A 114 20.06 -8.13 -8.58
N GLY A 115 20.60 -9.30 -8.20
CA GLY A 115 21.55 -9.45 -7.08
C GLY A 115 20.92 -9.34 -5.68
N ASP A 116 21.77 -9.31 -4.64
CA ASP A 116 21.37 -9.14 -3.23
C ASP A 116 21.05 -7.67 -2.90
N THR A 117 20.29 -7.03 -3.79
CA THR A 117 19.94 -5.60 -3.72
C THR A 117 18.67 -5.36 -2.92
N THR A 118 18.22 -6.32 -2.10
CA THR A 118 17.26 -6.02 -1.03
C THR A 118 17.82 -4.85 -0.25
N PRO A 119 17.15 -3.68 -0.27
CA PRO A 119 17.67 -2.49 0.38
C PRO A 119 17.93 -2.80 1.86
N ALA A 120 19.19 -2.97 2.23
CA ALA A 120 19.63 -3.31 3.58
C ALA A 120 19.44 -2.13 4.58
N SER A 121 18.53 -1.19 4.31
CA SER A 121 18.54 0.13 4.92
C SER A 121 17.31 0.50 5.73
N ASN A 122 16.24 -0.32 5.73
CA ASN A 122 15.10 -0.07 6.61
C ASN A 122 14.57 -1.39 7.23
N PRO A 123 14.90 -1.68 8.50
CA PRO A 123 14.46 -2.90 9.18
C PRO A 123 12.95 -2.94 9.43
N GLU A 124 12.25 -1.81 9.35
CA GLU A 124 10.79 -1.74 9.53
C GLU A 124 10.02 -1.91 8.21
N ALA A 125 10.72 -1.93 7.07
CA ALA A 125 10.09 -2.11 5.77
C ALA A 125 9.93 -3.59 5.41
N VAL A 126 8.87 -3.90 4.66
CA VAL A 126 8.56 -5.26 4.19
C VAL A 126 8.87 -5.36 2.71
N TYR A 127 9.63 -6.39 2.35
CA TYR A 127 10.05 -6.65 0.97
C TYR A 127 9.25 -7.81 0.40
N ILE A 128 8.47 -7.55 -0.64
CA ILE A 128 7.57 -8.53 -1.23
C ILE A 128 7.66 -8.59 -2.75
N SER A 129 7.22 -9.72 -3.29
CA SER A 129 6.75 -9.82 -4.66
C SER A 129 5.30 -10.29 -4.63
N ALA A 130 4.37 -9.38 -4.90
CA ALA A 130 2.96 -9.72 -5.01
C ALA A 130 2.69 -10.76 -6.12
N VAL A 131 3.51 -10.76 -7.17
CA VAL A 131 3.41 -11.71 -8.29
C VAL A 131 3.88 -13.11 -7.88
N THR A 132 5.08 -13.23 -7.31
CA THR A 132 5.66 -14.55 -6.98
C THR A 132 5.29 -15.06 -5.59
N LYS A 133 4.59 -14.24 -4.78
CA LYS A 133 4.25 -14.48 -3.36
C LYS A 133 5.42 -14.38 -2.38
N LYS A 134 6.65 -14.11 -2.85
CA LYS A 134 7.81 -13.95 -1.96
C LYS A 134 7.54 -12.84 -0.94
N GLY A 135 7.78 -13.11 0.34
CA GLY A 135 7.64 -12.14 1.44
C GLY A 135 6.21 -11.83 1.88
N ILE A 136 5.18 -12.42 1.28
CA ILE A 136 3.78 -12.18 1.66
C ILE A 136 3.48 -12.69 3.06
N ASP A 137 4.03 -13.84 3.46
CA ASP A 137 3.82 -14.38 4.82
C ASP A 137 4.35 -13.41 5.88
N ARG A 138 5.53 -12.83 5.64
CA ARG A 138 6.10 -11.80 6.53
C ARG A 138 5.25 -10.54 6.60
N LEU A 139 4.64 -10.12 5.49
CA LEU A 139 3.70 -9.00 5.48
C LEU A 139 2.46 -9.33 6.35
N ILE A 140 1.94 -10.55 6.23
CA ILE A 140 0.77 -11.00 7.02
C ILE A 140 1.11 -11.03 8.51
N GLU A 141 2.26 -11.56 8.90
CA GLU A 141 2.73 -11.55 10.30
C GLU A 141 2.76 -10.13 10.87
N ILE A 142 3.39 -9.18 10.15
CA ILE A 142 3.48 -7.79 10.60
C ILE A 142 2.10 -7.13 10.65
N LEU A 143 1.21 -7.44 9.71
CA LEU A 143 -0.17 -6.95 9.73
C LEU A 143 -0.91 -7.42 10.98
N VAL A 144 -0.77 -8.71 11.34
CA VAL A 144 -1.36 -9.28 12.56
C VAL A 144 -0.78 -8.59 13.79
N GLU A 145 0.55 -8.48 13.90
CA GLU A 145 1.23 -7.80 15.02
C GLU A 145 0.76 -6.35 15.20
N ARG A 146 0.61 -5.60 14.10
CA ARG A 146 0.24 -4.18 14.14
C ARG A 146 -1.24 -3.95 14.41
N LEU A 147 -2.12 -4.84 13.97
CA LEU A 147 -3.57 -4.70 14.12
C LEU A 147 -4.11 -5.33 15.40
N GLN A 148 -3.43 -6.31 15.99
CA GLN A 148 -3.81 -6.84 17.31
C GLN A 148 -3.37 -5.91 18.45
N GLY A 149 -2.36 -5.05 18.22
CA GLY A 149 -1.76 -4.25 19.27
C GLY A 149 -1.05 -5.11 20.32
N PRO A 150 -0.31 -4.51 21.27
CA PRO A 150 -0.06 -5.12 22.57
C PRO A 150 -1.35 -5.25 23.40
#